data_AF-A0A3D0M111-F1
#
_entry.id   AF-A0A3D0M111-F1
#
_cell.length_a   1.000
_cell.length_b   1.000
_cell.length_c   1.000
_cell.angle_alpha   90.00
_cell.angle_beta   90.00
_cell.angle_gamma   90.00
#
_symmetry.space_group_name_H-M   'P 1'
#
loop_
_entity.id
_entity.type
_entity.pdbx_description
1 polymer ?
#
loop_
_entity_poly.entity_id
_entity_poly.type
_entity_poly.pdbx_seq_one_letter_code
_entity_poly.pdbx_strand_id
1 'polypeptide(L)'
;MKNESDMMNRIQNEIIPYLPLSLKKGLHKLDKSILFATEEIRLRVERPVMIHSGGIDGYINVNGNFRREPHGALVVSAEDLTETVYKICENSWYAYQDDINKGFITIKGGHRVGLIGTPVLDEGKIINIRDISSVNIRIAREVKGCAKNVIKFLIKNSIDIYNTLIISPPGLGKTTLLRDII
;
A
#
# COMPACT_ATOMS: atom_id res chain seq x y z
N MET A 1 -8.42 -4.38 -18.99
CA MET A 1 -7.82 -5.69 -19.32
C MET A 1 -6.30 -5.76 -19.10
N LYS A 2 -5.42 -5.15 -19.91
CA LYS A 2 -3.94 -5.29 -19.73
C LYS A 2 -3.43 -4.70 -18.39
N ASN A 3 -3.83 -3.46 -18.07
CA ASN A 3 -3.48 -2.80 -16.79
C ASN A 3 -4.08 -3.48 -15.55
N GLU A 4 -5.25 -4.13 -15.66
CA GLU A 4 -5.88 -4.82 -14.54
C GLU A 4 -5.14 -6.11 -14.17
N SER A 5 -4.79 -6.91 -15.18
CA SER A 5 -3.99 -8.11 -14.99
C SER A 5 -2.61 -7.78 -14.41
N ASP A 6 -1.97 -6.72 -14.91
CA ASP A 6 -0.66 -6.29 -14.42
C ASP A 6 -0.71 -5.85 -12.95
N MET A 7 -1.71 -5.05 -12.56
CA MET A 7 -1.87 -4.62 -11.17
C MET A 7 -2.14 -5.80 -10.23
N MET A 8 -3.01 -6.74 -10.62
CA MET A 8 -3.27 -7.93 -9.81
C MET A 8 -2.00 -8.78 -9.64
N ASN A 9 -1.22 -8.95 -10.71
CA ASN A 9 0.06 -9.66 -10.66
C ASN A 9 1.06 -8.98 -9.73
N ARG A 10 1.07 -7.65 -9.69
CA ARG A 10 1.92 -6.90 -8.75
C ARG A 10 1.54 -7.15 -7.31
N ILE A 11 0.26 -7.08 -6.95
CA ILE A 11 -0.16 -7.38 -5.57
C ILE A 11 0.18 -8.84 -5.21
N GLN A 12 -0.05 -9.78 -6.13
CA GLN A 12 0.23 -11.21 -5.90
C GLN A 12 1.72 -11.53 -5.74
N ASN A 13 2.61 -10.84 -6.46
CA ASN A 13 4.04 -11.16 -6.48
C ASN A 13 4.90 -10.22 -5.63
N GLU A 14 4.42 -9.00 -5.38
CA GLU A 14 5.19 -7.92 -4.72
C GLU A 14 4.64 -7.59 -3.32
N ILE A 15 3.47 -8.10 -2.92
CA ILE A 15 2.88 -7.82 -1.59
C ILE A 15 2.51 -9.09 -0.85
N ILE A 16 1.66 -9.94 -1.44
CA ILE A 16 1.15 -11.16 -0.81
C ILE A 16 2.26 -12.06 -0.24
N PRO A 17 3.46 -12.23 -0.85
CA PRO A 17 4.51 -13.10 -0.32
C PRO A 17 4.96 -12.73 1.10
N TYR A 18 4.88 -11.45 1.46
CA TYR A 18 5.30 -10.94 2.77
C TYR A 18 4.27 -11.17 3.88
N LEU A 19 3.02 -11.49 3.54
CA LEU A 19 1.90 -11.55 4.49
C LEU A 19 1.79 -12.90 5.22
N PRO A 20 1.08 -12.97 6.37
CA PRO A 20 0.83 -14.21 7.09
C PRO A 20 -0.10 -15.13 6.29
N LEU A 21 -0.06 -16.43 6.59
CA LEU A 21 -0.76 -17.46 5.81
C LEU A 21 -2.28 -17.25 5.76
N SER A 22 -2.89 -16.83 6.86
CA SER A 22 -4.32 -16.52 6.97
C SER A 22 -4.74 -15.43 5.98
N LEU A 23 -3.96 -14.36 5.92
CA LEU A 23 -4.17 -13.22 5.04
C LEU A 23 -3.90 -13.56 3.57
N LYS A 24 -2.84 -14.35 3.30
CA LYS A 24 -2.58 -14.87 1.95
C LYS A 24 -3.79 -15.60 1.39
N LYS A 25 -4.38 -16.52 2.18
CA LYS A 25 -5.58 -17.28 1.79
C LYS A 25 -6.77 -16.35 1.50
N GLY A 26 -7.01 -15.36 2.35
CA GLY A 26 -8.07 -14.37 2.16
C GLY A 26 -7.87 -13.55 0.87
N LEU A 27 -6.67 -13.02 0.65
CA LEU A 27 -6.37 -12.17 -0.51
C LEU A 27 -6.38 -12.94 -1.84
N HIS A 28 -5.97 -14.22 -1.86
CA HIS A 28 -6.07 -15.04 -3.07
C HIS A 28 -7.51 -15.35 -3.49
N LYS A 29 -8.45 -15.37 -2.53
CA LYS A 29 -9.87 -15.60 -2.78
C LYS A 29 -10.68 -14.30 -2.90
N LEU A 30 -10.04 -13.15 -2.69
CA LEU A 30 -10.69 -11.85 -2.76
C LEU A 30 -11.21 -11.61 -4.18
N ASP A 31 -12.37 -10.97 -4.27
CA ASP A 31 -12.92 -10.56 -5.55
C ASP A 31 -11.91 -9.70 -6.34
N LYS A 32 -11.77 -9.99 -7.63
CA LYS A 32 -10.76 -9.37 -8.49
C LYS A 32 -10.97 -7.87 -8.62
N SER A 33 -12.22 -7.39 -8.67
CA SER A 33 -12.50 -5.95 -8.77
C SER A 33 -12.03 -5.21 -7.52
N ILE A 34 -12.22 -5.81 -6.34
CA ILE A 34 -11.76 -5.27 -5.06
C ILE A 34 -10.24 -5.29 -4.99
N LEU A 35 -9.61 -6.41 -5.35
CA LEU A 35 -8.14 -6.53 -5.38
C LEU A 35 -7.52 -5.52 -6.34
N PHE A 36 -8.11 -5.35 -7.53
CA PHE A 36 -7.69 -4.36 -8.52
C PHE A 36 -7.90 -2.93 -8.03
N ALA A 37 -8.86 -2.67 -7.16
CA ALA A 37 -9.15 -1.34 -6.61
C ALA A 37 -8.44 -1.07 -5.25
N THR A 38 -7.75 -2.06 -4.67
CA THR A 38 -7.00 -1.92 -3.40
C THR A 38 -5.85 -0.91 -3.48
N GLU A 39 -5.86 0.02 -2.54
CA GLU A 39 -4.85 1.08 -2.38
C GLU A 39 -4.05 0.92 -1.08
N GLU A 40 -4.67 0.32 -0.06
CA GLU A 40 -4.08 0.19 1.27
C GLU A 40 -4.52 -1.11 1.94
N ILE A 41 -3.57 -1.79 2.60
CA ILE A 41 -3.84 -2.91 3.50
C ILE A 41 -3.33 -2.51 4.90
N ARG A 42 -4.23 -2.49 5.88
CA ARG A 42 -3.94 -2.07 7.25
C ARG A 42 -4.00 -3.28 8.18
N LEU A 43 -2.89 -3.52 8.87
CA LEU A 43 -2.72 -4.61 9.82
C LEU A 43 -2.44 -4.00 11.19
N ARG A 44 -3.22 -4.36 12.21
CA ARG A 44 -3.08 -3.84 13.58
C ARG A 44 -3.28 -4.98 14.56
N VAL A 45 -2.43 -5.07 15.57
CA VAL A 45 -2.51 -6.12 16.60
C VAL A 45 -3.92 -6.16 17.18
N GLU A 46 -4.48 -7.37 17.26
CA GLU A 46 -5.81 -7.68 17.81
C GLU A 46 -6.98 -6.96 17.10
N ARG A 47 -6.75 -6.45 15.88
CA ARG A 47 -7.79 -5.81 15.09
C ARG A 47 -8.03 -6.56 13.78
N PRO A 48 -9.25 -6.47 13.23
CA PRO A 48 -9.57 -6.94 11.89
C PRO A 48 -8.64 -6.38 10.81
N VAL A 49 -8.23 -7.21 9.86
CA VAL A 49 -7.56 -6.77 8.64
C VAL A 49 -8.50 -5.86 7.86
N MET A 50 -8.03 -4.64 7.58
CA MET A 50 -8.76 -3.65 6.82
C MET A 50 -8.09 -3.42 5.46
N ILE A 51 -8.91 -3.32 4.41
CA ILE A 51 -8.49 -2.99 3.06
C ILE A 51 -9.20 -1.70 2.66
N HIS A 52 -8.43 -0.69 2.24
CA HIS A 52 -8.95 0.47 1.52
C HIS A 52 -8.93 0.17 0.04
N SER A 53 -10.10 0.14 -0.60
CA SER A 53 -10.24 -0.21 -2.01
C SER A 53 -11.27 0.70 -2.67
N GLY A 54 -10.87 1.41 -3.74
CA GLY A 54 -11.78 2.27 -4.50
C GLY A 54 -12.49 3.35 -3.67
N GLY A 55 -11.80 3.92 -2.67
CA GLY A 55 -12.36 4.96 -1.79
C GLY A 55 -13.24 4.43 -0.64
N ILE A 56 -13.36 3.12 -0.46
CA ILE A 56 -14.12 2.51 0.64
C ILE A 56 -13.23 1.67 1.54
N ASP A 57 -13.49 1.73 2.85
CA ASP A 57 -12.89 0.82 3.84
C ASP A 57 -13.76 -0.42 4.00
N GLY A 58 -13.11 -1.58 4.10
CA GLY A 58 -13.77 -2.82 4.49
C GLY A 58 -12.79 -3.83 5.06
N TYR A 59 -13.33 -4.97 5.46
CA TYR A 59 -12.63 -6.04 6.16
C TYR A 59 -12.73 -7.33 5.39
N ILE A 60 -11.72 -8.18 5.50
CA ILE A 60 -11.70 -9.47 4.82
C ILE A 60 -11.64 -10.64 5.79
N ASN A 61 -12.25 -11.75 5.40
CA ASN A 61 -12.12 -13.03 6.08
C ASN A 61 -11.20 -14.01 5.32
N VAL A 62 -10.93 -15.19 5.89
CA VAL A 62 -10.09 -16.24 5.29
C VAL A 62 -10.63 -16.79 3.96
N ASN A 63 -11.91 -16.58 3.69
CA ASN A 63 -12.58 -16.98 2.45
C ASN A 63 -12.55 -15.88 1.38
N GLY A 64 -11.95 -14.72 1.67
CA GLY A 64 -11.85 -13.60 0.72
C GLY A 64 -13.11 -12.75 0.63
N ASN A 65 -14.07 -12.90 1.55
CA ASN A 65 -15.25 -12.04 1.56
C ASN A 65 -14.88 -10.67 2.11
N PHE A 66 -15.09 -9.63 1.30
CA PHE A 66 -14.97 -8.24 1.70
C PHE A 66 -16.30 -7.72 2.25
N ARG A 67 -16.30 -7.14 3.45
CA ARG A 67 -17.49 -6.60 4.10
C ARG A 67 -17.19 -5.25 4.74
N ARG A 68 -18.20 -4.40 4.89
CA ARG A 68 -18.04 -3.10 5.57
C ARG A 68 -18.03 -3.24 7.09
N GLU A 69 -18.60 -4.32 7.59
CA GLU A 69 -18.61 -4.65 9.01
C GLU A 69 -17.46 -5.62 9.35
N PRO A 70 -16.84 -5.48 10.53
CA PRO A 70 -15.71 -6.31 10.93
C PRO A 70 -16.09 -7.75 11.35
N HIS A 71 -17.39 -8.08 11.39
CA HIS A 71 -17.84 -9.36 11.93
C HIS A 71 -17.37 -10.54 11.08
N GLY A 72 -16.64 -11.47 11.72
CA GLY A 72 -16.06 -12.65 11.07
C GLY A 72 -14.82 -12.35 10.22
N ALA A 73 -14.24 -11.15 10.33
CA ALA A 73 -13.00 -10.78 9.66
C ALA A 73 -11.78 -11.48 10.28
N LEU A 74 -10.71 -11.58 9.49
CA LEU A 74 -9.41 -12.01 9.98
C LEU A 74 -8.87 -11.02 11.00
N VAL A 75 -8.52 -11.50 12.19
CA VAL A 75 -7.86 -10.69 13.22
C VAL A 75 -6.35 -10.95 13.14
N VAL A 76 -5.57 -9.89 13.22
CA VAL A 76 -4.10 -9.94 13.13
C VAL A 76 -3.49 -10.14 14.51
N SER A 77 -2.61 -11.12 14.67
CA SER A 77 -1.84 -11.29 15.92
C SER A 77 -0.54 -10.46 15.92
N ALA A 78 0.11 -10.34 17.08
CA ALA A 78 1.43 -9.69 17.17
C ALA A 78 2.50 -10.49 16.41
N GLU A 79 2.40 -11.81 16.43
CA GLU A 79 3.27 -12.72 15.69
C GLU A 79 3.11 -12.57 14.18
N ASP A 80 1.87 -12.44 13.69
CA ASP A 80 1.59 -12.20 12.27
C ASP A 80 2.28 -10.92 11.76
N LEU A 81 2.21 -9.84 12.55
CA LEU A 81 2.85 -8.56 12.22
C LEU A 81 4.38 -8.67 12.25
N THR A 82 4.92 -9.30 13.29
CA THR A 82 6.36 -9.51 13.45
C THR A 82 6.91 -10.33 12.29
N GLU A 83 6.27 -11.45 11.95
CA GLU A 83 6.62 -12.29 10.80
C GLU A 83 6.54 -11.50 9.49
N THR A 84 5.50 -10.67 9.32
CA THR A 84 5.34 -9.82 8.13
C THR A 84 6.52 -8.88 7.97
N VAL A 85 6.91 -8.17 9.03
CA VAL A 85 8.01 -7.20 8.95
C VAL A 85 9.36 -7.90 8.75
N TYR A 86 9.61 -9.03 9.41
CA TYR A 86 10.83 -9.82 9.15
C TYR A 86 10.96 -10.24 7.68
N LYS A 87 9.86 -10.69 7.06
CA LYS A 87 9.85 -11.03 5.63
C LYS A 87 10.07 -9.81 4.75
N ILE A 88 9.49 -8.66 5.10
CA ILE A 88 9.69 -7.39 4.37
C ILE A 88 11.14 -6.95 4.42
N CYS A 89 11.80 -7.12 5.56
CA CYS A 89 13.23 -6.85 5.73
C CYS A 89 14.13 -7.97 5.16
N GLU A 90 13.60 -8.90 4.36
CA GLU A 90 14.35 -10.03 3.79
C GLU A 90 15.14 -10.84 4.84
N ASN A 91 14.56 -11.01 6.03
CA ASN A 91 15.17 -11.62 7.21
C ASN A 91 16.46 -10.92 7.70
N SER A 92 16.70 -9.69 7.26
CA SER A 92 17.88 -8.87 7.56
C SER A 92 17.48 -7.58 8.28
N TRP A 93 16.88 -7.69 9.47
CA TRP A 93 16.37 -6.55 10.26
C TRP A 93 17.35 -5.36 10.33
N TYR A 94 18.61 -5.64 10.66
CA TYR A 94 19.66 -4.63 10.80
C TYR A 94 20.00 -3.91 9.49
N ALA A 95 19.87 -4.56 8.34
CA ALA A 95 20.12 -3.94 7.04
C ALA A 95 19.07 -2.85 6.70
N TYR A 96 17.88 -2.94 7.31
CA TYR A 96 16.78 -2.02 7.11
C TYR A 96 16.62 -1.00 8.26
N GLN A 97 17.60 -0.92 9.18
CA GLN A 97 17.48 -0.12 10.40
C GLN A 97 17.19 1.36 10.12
N ASP A 98 17.84 1.95 9.12
CA ASP A 98 17.61 3.36 8.73
C ASP A 98 16.18 3.61 8.26
N ASP A 99 15.59 2.66 7.53
CA ASP A 99 14.21 2.76 7.02
C ASP A 99 13.19 2.49 8.13
N ILE A 100 13.48 1.53 9.01
CA ILE A 100 12.71 1.29 10.23
C ILE A 100 12.69 2.55 11.11
N ASN A 101 13.83 3.22 11.29
CA ASN A 101 13.94 4.44 12.09
C ASN A 101 13.18 5.62 11.46
N LYS A 102 13.03 5.65 10.12
CA LYS A 102 12.13 6.59 9.42
C LYS A 102 10.64 6.21 9.55
N GLY A 103 10.34 5.03 10.07
CA GLY A 103 8.98 4.52 10.24
C GLY A 103 8.35 3.95 8.97
N PHE A 104 9.11 3.73 7.90
CA PHE A 104 8.59 3.06 6.71
C PHE A 104 9.68 2.40 5.86
N ILE A 105 9.33 1.29 5.20
CA ILE A 105 10.17 0.55 4.27
C ILE A 105 9.56 0.65 2.86
N THR A 106 10.39 0.79 1.83
CA THR A 106 9.94 0.70 0.43
C THR A 106 10.29 -0.69 -0.10
N ILE A 107 9.29 -1.42 -0.59
CA ILE A 107 9.46 -2.77 -1.16
C ILE A 107 9.38 -2.74 -2.68
N LYS A 108 9.61 -3.91 -3.30
CA LYS A 108 9.52 -4.11 -4.75
C LYS A 108 8.25 -3.50 -5.34
N GLY A 109 8.36 -2.88 -6.52
CA GLY A 109 7.26 -2.15 -7.15
C GLY A 109 7.04 -0.74 -6.61
N GLY A 110 7.83 -0.30 -5.63
CA GLY A 110 7.71 1.03 -5.02
C GLY A 110 6.54 1.14 -4.03
N HIS A 111 6.01 0.01 -3.56
CA HIS A 111 5.02 0.00 -2.49
C HIS A 111 5.67 0.45 -1.19
N ARG A 112 4.91 1.14 -0.33
CA ARG A 112 5.43 1.67 0.95
C ARG A 112 4.76 0.96 2.11
N VAL A 113 5.58 0.49 3.04
CA VAL A 113 5.18 -0.22 4.25
C VAL A 113 5.47 0.69 5.43
N GLY A 114 4.45 1.35 5.97
CA GLY A 114 4.57 2.10 7.23
C GLY A 114 4.59 1.17 8.43
N LEU A 115 5.42 1.50 9.41
CA LEU A 115 5.60 0.76 10.66
C LEU A 115 5.21 1.64 11.84
N ILE A 116 4.48 1.07 12.80
CA ILE A 116 4.16 1.72 14.08
C ILE A 116 4.53 0.75 15.19
N GLY A 117 5.23 1.26 16.20
CA GLY A 117 5.66 0.52 17.38
C GLY A 117 6.25 1.46 18.41
N THR A 118 6.94 0.90 19.39
CA THR A 118 7.62 1.65 20.46
C THR A 118 9.02 2.07 20.00
N PRO A 119 9.31 3.38 19.88
CA PRO A 119 10.64 3.83 19.52
C PRO A 119 11.64 3.54 20.65
N VAL A 120 12.82 3.08 20.28
CA VAL A 120 13.99 2.97 21.15
C VAL A 120 14.91 4.13 20.81
N LEU A 121 15.22 4.93 21.82
CA LEU A 121 16.00 6.15 21.67
C LEU A 121 17.42 5.97 22.18
N ASP A 122 18.36 6.58 21.48
CA ASP A 122 19.73 6.80 21.93
C ASP A 122 20.12 8.24 21.60
N GLU A 123 20.59 8.98 22.60
CA GLU A 123 20.91 10.43 22.49
C GLU A 123 19.82 11.27 21.78
N GLY A 124 18.54 10.95 22.02
CA GLY A 124 17.40 11.65 21.41
C GLY A 124 17.11 11.28 19.95
N LYS A 125 17.84 10.31 19.37
CA LYS A 125 17.59 9.75 18.04
C LYS A 125 16.92 8.39 18.14
N ILE A 126 15.99 8.10 17.24
CA ILE A 126 15.42 6.76 17.12
C ILE A 126 16.48 5.85 16.53
N ILE A 127 16.93 4.86 17.30
CA ILE A 127 17.86 3.83 16.83
C ILE A 127 17.15 2.54 16.46
N ASN A 128 15.95 2.31 16.98
CA ASN A 128 15.12 1.15 16.66
C ASN A 128 13.63 1.37 16.93
N ILE A 129 12.78 0.49 16.40
CA ILE A 129 11.36 0.38 16.77
C ILE A 129 11.10 -1.05 17.22
N ARG A 130 10.67 -1.23 18.47
CA ARG A 130 10.25 -2.53 19.03
C ARG A 130 8.74 -2.61 19.14
N ASP A 131 8.22 -3.80 19.46
CA ASP A 131 6.79 -4.01 19.74
C ASP A 131 5.88 -3.44 18.63
N ILE A 132 6.08 -3.94 17.39
CA ILE A 132 5.33 -3.46 16.22
C ILE A 132 3.84 -3.71 16.42
N SER A 133 3.08 -2.63 16.52
CA SER A 133 1.64 -2.65 16.83
C SER A 133 0.77 -2.49 15.58
N SER A 134 1.34 -1.96 14.49
CA SER A 134 0.64 -1.79 13.22
C SER A 134 1.60 -1.75 12.04
N VAL A 135 1.13 -2.31 10.92
CA VAL A 135 1.76 -2.21 9.60
C VAL A 135 0.74 -1.67 8.60
N ASN A 136 1.21 -0.75 7.77
CA ASN A 136 0.40 -0.11 6.74
C ASN A 136 1.02 -0.29 5.36
N ILE A 137 0.40 -1.08 4.49
CA ILE A 137 0.93 -1.34 3.16
C ILE A 137 0.16 -0.48 2.16
N ARG A 138 0.83 0.52 1.58
CA ARG A 138 0.30 1.38 0.53
C ARG A 138 0.75 0.86 -0.82
N ILE A 139 -0.23 0.51 -1.66
CA ILE A 139 0.00 -0.06 -2.98
C ILE A 139 0.31 1.07 -3.95
N ALA A 140 1.58 1.17 -4.36
CA ALA A 140 1.98 1.95 -5.52
C ALA A 140 1.11 1.65 -6.76
N ARG A 141 0.47 2.70 -7.28
CA ARG A 141 -0.33 2.66 -8.49
C ARG A 141 0.22 3.61 -9.53
N GLU A 142 0.21 3.14 -10.76
CA GLU A 142 0.46 3.95 -11.93
C GLU A 142 -0.77 3.86 -12.82
N VAL A 143 -1.40 5.00 -13.12
CA VAL A 143 -2.53 5.06 -14.05
C VAL A 143 -2.02 5.69 -15.34
N LYS A 144 -1.44 4.85 -16.19
CA LYS A 144 -0.89 5.29 -17.49
C LYS A 144 -2.00 5.74 -18.42
N GLY A 145 -1.77 6.85 -19.12
CA GLY A 145 -2.67 7.42 -20.11
C GLY A 145 -3.88 8.17 -19.52
N CYS A 146 -3.90 8.46 -18.21
CA CYS A 146 -4.92 9.32 -17.60
C CYS A 146 -4.81 10.78 -18.08
N ALA A 147 -3.61 11.21 -18.49
CA ALA A 147 -3.34 12.54 -19.01
C ALA A 147 -3.76 12.73 -20.48
N LYS A 148 -4.05 11.65 -21.22
CA LYS A 148 -4.31 11.72 -22.68
C LYS A 148 -5.39 12.72 -23.08
N ASN A 149 -6.46 12.80 -22.30
CA ASN A 149 -7.56 13.72 -22.58
C ASN A 149 -7.25 15.17 -22.18
N VAL A 150 -6.28 15.36 -21.30
CA VAL A 150 -5.92 16.66 -20.72
C VAL A 150 -4.75 17.30 -21.47
N ILE A 151 -3.81 16.50 -22.01
CA ILE A 151 -2.57 16.96 -22.64
C ILE A 151 -2.80 18.02 -23.73
N LYS A 152 -3.88 17.86 -24.51
CA LYS A 152 -4.26 18.78 -25.59
C LYS A 152 -4.60 20.20 -25.12
N PHE A 153 -4.95 20.37 -23.84
CA PHE A 153 -5.21 21.67 -23.23
C PHE A 153 -3.97 22.30 -22.60
N LEU A 154 -2.89 21.52 -22.41
CA LEU A 154 -1.63 21.98 -21.83
C LEU A 154 -0.67 22.50 -22.91
N ILE A 155 -0.76 21.97 -24.12
CA ILE A 155 0.10 22.33 -25.25
C ILE A 155 -0.39 23.66 -25.84
N LYS A 156 0.49 24.66 -25.89
CA LYS A 156 0.20 25.98 -26.47
C LYS A 156 0.52 26.03 -27.96
N ASN A 157 1.63 25.42 -28.36
CA ASN A 157 2.05 25.23 -29.75
C ASN A 157 3.05 24.07 -29.83
N SER A 158 3.72 23.88 -30.98
CA SER A 158 4.66 22.76 -31.20
C SER A 158 5.89 22.74 -30.29
N ILE A 159 6.20 23.84 -29.60
CA ILE A 159 7.43 24.00 -28.80
C ILE A 159 7.18 24.58 -27.39
N ASP A 160 5.93 24.86 -27.01
CA ASP A 160 5.59 25.57 -25.78
C ASP A 160 4.34 25.00 -25.08
N ILE A 161 4.29 25.14 -23.76
CA ILE A 161 3.20 24.67 -22.89
C ILE A 161 2.65 25.80 -22.01
N TYR A 162 1.40 25.70 -21.57
CA TYR A 162 0.82 26.63 -20.61
C TYR A 162 1.30 26.33 -19.18
N ASN A 163 1.63 27.39 -18.43
CA ASN A 163 1.75 27.31 -16.97
C ASN A 163 0.40 26.89 -16.37
N THR A 164 0.33 25.67 -15.86
CA THR A 164 -0.93 25.05 -15.44
C THR A 164 -0.85 24.60 -13.98
N LEU A 165 -1.83 24.99 -13.18
CA LEU A 165 -2.00 24.52 -11.81
C LEU A 165 -3.06 23.41 -11.75
N ILE A 166 -2.67 22.23 -11.27
CA ILE A 166 -3.58 21.08 -11.08
C ILE A 166 -4.10 21.10 -9.64
N ILE A 167 -5.41 21.26 -9.46
CA ILE A 167 -6.07 21.30 -8.14
C ILE A 167 -7.09 20.17 -8.01
N SER A 168 -7.02 19.39 -6.94
CA SER A 168 -8.08 18.46 -6.54
C SER A 168 -8.00 18.14 -5.03
N PRO A 169 -9.12 17.69 -4.41
CA PRO A 169 -9.10 17.11 -3.08
C PRO A 169 -8.02 16.02 -2.87
N PRO A 170 -7.60 15.75 -1.62
CA PRO A 170 -6.68 14.65 -1.31
C PRO A 170 -7.18 13.31 -1.88
N GLY A 171 -6.25 12.50 -2.41
CA GLY A 171 -6.59 11.17 -2.97
C GLY A 171 -7.09 11.16 -4.42
N LEU A 172 -7.51 12.29 -4.99
CA LEU A 172 -8.08 12.33 -6.36
C LEU A 172 -7.03 12.38 -7.48
N GLY A 173 -5.92 11.64 -7.34
CA GLY A 173 -5.01 11.39 -8.46
C GLY A 173 -4.23 12.59 -9.01
N LYS A 174 -4.17 13.74 -8.33
CA LYS A 174 -3.40 14.92 -8.79
C LYS A 174 -1.95 14.59 -9.16
N THR A 175 -1.26 13.82 -8.31
CA THR A 175 0.12 13.41 -8.53
C THR A 175 0.22 12.34 -9.60
N THR A 176 -0.82 11.52 -9.77
CA THR A 176 -0.91 10.51 -10.83
C THR A 176 -1.04 11.18 -12.19
N LEU A 177 -1.91 12.19 -12.31
CA LEU A 177 -2.08 12.98 -13.53
C LEU A 177 -0.79 13.72 -13.87
N LEU A 178 -0.17 14.39 -12.89
CA LEU A 178 1.09 15.10 -13.11
C LEU A 178 2.20 14.15 -13.60
N ARG A 179 2.35 12.98 -12.99
CA ARG A 179 3.34 11.99 -13.42
C ARG A 179 3.11 11.40 -14.81
N ASP A 180 1.86 11.35 -15.27
CA ASP A 180 1.53 10.84 -16.61
C ASP A 180 1.62 11.95 -17.69
N ILE A 181 1.67 13.22 -17.28
CA ILE A 181 1.91 14.37 -18.18
C ILE A 181 3.40 14.50 -18.53
N ILE A 182 4.29 14.30 -17.54
CA ILE A 182 5.75 14.49 -17.65
C ILE A 182 6.40 13.24 -18.22
#